data_AF-A0A8X6X1L0-F1
#
_entry.id   AF-A0A8X6X1L0-F1
#
_cell.length_a   1.000
_cell.length_b   1.000
_cell.length_c   1.000
_cell.angle_alpha   90.00
_cell.angle_beta   90.00
_cell.angle_gamma   90.00
#
_symmetry.space_group_name_H-M   'P 1'
#
loop_
_entity.id
_entity.type
_entity.pdbx_description
1 polymer ?
#
loop_
_entity_poly.entity_id
_entity_poly.type
_entity_poly.pdbx_seq_one_letter_code
_entity_poly.pdbx_strand_id
1 'polypeptide(L)'
;MNAYGFDLATLLVLDDKREGFPAAFILSNRQDSTALTLAFAAIKEHTCISPRVLMTDDSESFYNAWKIVFGIPEKRLLCTWHVDRSWRRSISRLDNLRKKSKLKPRLSASFR
;
A
#
# COMPACT_ATOMS: atom_id res chain seq x y z
N MET A 1 8.71 7.51 7.91
CA MET A 1 9.53 7.42 9.12
C MET A 1 8.81 8.09 10.27
N ASN A 2 8.47 7.32 11.30
CA ASN A 2 7.84 7.84 12.51
C ASN A 2 8.86 8.56 13.42
N ALA A 3 8.41 9.05 14.58
CA ALA A 3 9.25 9.76 15.54
C ALA A 3 10.40 8.92 16.15
N TYR A 4 10.36 7.60 15.98
CA TYR A 4 11.36 6.66 16.49
C TYR A 4 12.39 6.24 15.45
N GLY A 5 12.32 6.77 14.22
CA GLY A 5 13.30 6.47 13.17
C GLY A 5 13.11 5.10 12.51
N PHE A 6 11.92 4.51 12.57
CA PHE A 6 11.58 3.33 11.78
C PHE A 6 10.14 3.37 11.30
N ASP A 7 9.79 2.53 10.35
CA ASP A 7 8.42 2.32 9.89
C ASP A 7 8.09 0.83 9.96
N LEU A 8 6.80 0.55 10.13
CA LEU A 8 6.25 -0.80 10.04
C LEU A 8 5.47 -0.92 8.74
N ALA A 9 5.86 -1.87 7.89
CA ALA A 9 5.02 -2.34 6.79
C ALA A 9 4.44 -3.71 7.17
N THR A 10 3.17 -3.94 6.82
CA THR A 10 2.49 -5.21 7.08
C THR A 10 2.09 -5.83 5.74
N LEU A 11 2.47 -7.09 5.51
CA LEU A 11 1.97 -7.87 4.40
C LEU A 11 0.63 -8.49 4.80
N LEU A 12 -0.45 -7.95 4.26
CA LEU A 12 -1.81 -8.46 4.46
C LEU A 12 -2.18 -9.39 3.31
N VAL A 13 -2.75 -10.55 3.66
CA VAL A 13 -3.29 -11.53 2.71
C VAL A 13 -4.78 -11.67 3.00
N LEU A 14 -5.59 -11.75 1.95
CA LEU A 14 -7.01 -12.05 2.11
C LEU A 14 -7.19 -13.56 2.25
N ASP A 15 -7.94 -13.98 3.26
CA ASP A 15 -8.34 -15.37 3.42
C ASP A 15 -9.58 -15.72 2.55
N ASP A 16 -10.07 -16.94 2.70
CA ASP A 16 -11.27 -17.47 2.03
C ASP A 16 -12.55 -16.71 2.39
N LYS A 17 -12.57 -16.05 3.55
CA LYS A 17 -13.67 -15.20 4.03
C LYS A 17 -13.52 -13.74 3.62
N ARG A 18 -12.46 -13.40 2.87
CA ARG A 18 -12.08 -12.03 2.47
C ARG A 18 -11.71 -11.14 3.66
N GLU A 19 -11.29 -11.73 4.77
CA GLU A 19 -10.73 -11.02 5.90
C GLU A 19 -9.22 -10.84 5.69
N GLY A 20 -8.69 -9.68 6.09
CA GLY A 20 -7.27 -9.39 5.97
C GLY A 20 -6.49 -10.03 7.11
N PHE A 21 -5.71 -11.07 6.80
CA PHE A 21 -4.78 -11.70 7.73
C PHE A 21 -3.37 -11.10 7.61
N PRO A 22 -2.73 -10.65 8.70
CA PRO A 22 -1.36 -10.14 8.66
C PRO A 22 -0.36 -11.30 8.58
N ALA A 23 0.10 -11.60 7.37
CA ALA A 23 0.99 -12.73 7.10
C ALA A 23 2.45 -12.44 7.48
N ALA A 24 2.89 -11.18 7.42
CA ALA A 24 4.24 -10.78 7.82
C ALA A 24 4.33 -9.31 8.23
N PHE A 25 5.34 -9.00 9.03
CA PHE A 25 5.67 -7.65 9.49
C PHE A 25 7.10 -7.30 9.10
N ILE A 26 7.30 -6.11 8.55
CA ILE A 26 8.60 -5.59 8.15
C ILE A 26 8.85 -4.32 8.97
N LEU A 27 9.73 -4.42 9.96
CA LEU A 27 10.19 -3.30 10.78
C LEU A 27 11.53 -2.83 10.24
N SER A 28 11.58 -1.61 9.73
CA SER A 28 12.80 -1.11 9.09
C SER A 28 12.89 0.41 9.17
N ASN A 29 14.11 0.92 9.30
CA ASN A 29 14.42 2.34 9.12
C ASN A 29 14.53 2.75 7.63
N ARG A 30 14.37 1.80 6.72
CA ARG A 30 14.43 1.99 5.27
C ARG A 30 13.27 1.31 4.56
N GLN A 31 12.65 2.01 3.62
CA GLN A 31 11.58 1.48 2.76
C GLN A 31 11.92 1.59 1.27
N ASP A 32 13.20 1.68 0.93
CA ASP A 32 13.64 1.62 -0.46
C ASP A 32 13.51 0.20 -1.04
N SER A 33 13.56 0.10 -2.37
CA SER A 33 13.37 -1.18 -3.07
C SER A 33 14.40 -2.22 -2.67
N THR A 34 15.63 -1.84 -2.30
CA THR A 34 16.68 -2.78 -1.90
C THR A 34 16.36 -3.41 -0.54
N ALA A 35 16.02 -2.58 0.45
CA ALA A 35 15.64 -3.06 1.78
C ALA A 35 14.40 -3.97 1.73
N LEU A 36 13.39 -3.57 0.94
CA LEU A 36 12.17 -4.36 0.77
C LEU A 36 12.41 -5.67 0.02
N THR A 37 13.33 -5.70 -0.94
CA THR A 37 13.69 -6.93 -1.67
C THR A 37 14.28 -7.98 -0.71
N LEU A 38 15.17 -7.55 0.19
CA LEU A 38 15.73 -8.44 1.22
C LEU A 38 14.64 -8.98 2.16
N ALA A 39 13.75 -8.11 2.63
CA ALA A 39 12.64 -8.53 3.50
C ALA A 39 11.69 -9.51 2.80
N PHE A 40 11.32 -9.24 1.55
CA PHE A 40 10.47 -10.12 0.77
C PHE A 40 11.14 -11.46 0.45
N ALA A 41 12.46 -11.48 0.19
CA ALA A 41 13.19 -12.73 -0.03
C ALA A 41 13.11 -13.65 1.19
N ALA A 42 13.34 -13.11 2.39
CA ALA A 42 13.20 -13.86 3.64
C ALA A 42 11.77 -14.41 3.86
N ILE A 43 10.75 -13.61 3.50
CA ILE A 43 9.34 -14.05 3.55
C ILE A 43 9.10 -15.20 2.54
N LYS A 44 9.63 -15.09 1.32
CA LYS A 44 9.45 -16.10 0.27
C LYS A 44 10.06 -17.45 0.65
N GLU A 45 11.18 -17.47 1.39
CA GLU A 45 11.78 -18.71 1.88
C GLU A 45 10.85 -19.50 2.82
N HIS A 46 9.95 -18.81 3.50
CA HIS A 46 9.07 -19.39 4.52
C HIS A 46 7.60 -19.46 4.07
N THR A 47 7.30 -19.08 2.83
CA THR A 47 5.92 -18.98 2.34
C THR A 47 5.79 -19.42 0.90
N CYS A 48 4.63 -20.00 0.57
CA CYS A 48 4.28 -20.38 -0.81
C CYS A 48 3.23 -19.42 -1.40
N ILE A 49 3.38 -18.12 -1.15
CA ILE A 49 2.42 -17.12 -1.63
C ILE A 49 2.64 -16.83 -3.12
N SER A 50 1.57 -16.91 -3.92
CA SER A 50 1.55 -16.54 -5.34
C SER A 50 0.25 -15.80 -5.66
N PRO A 51 0.10 -14.55 -5.19
CA PRO A 51 -1.14 -13.81 -5.38
C PRO A 51 -1.28 -13.33 -6.83
N ARG A 52 -2.48 -13.45 -7.38
CA ARG A 52 -2.84 -12.89 -8.70
C ARG A 52 -2.93 -11.36 -8.66
N VAL A 53 -3.27 -10.80 -7.51
CA VAL A 53 -3.48 -9.37 -7.30
C VAL A 53 -2.58 -8.89 -6.17
N LEU A 54 -1.83 -7.83 -6.42
CA LEU A 54 -1.04 -7.12 -5.42
C LEU A 54 -1.59 -5.72 -5.22
N MET A 55 -1.79 -5.32 -3.97
CA MET A 55 -2.14 -3.95 -3.60
C MET A 55 -1.00 -3.31 -2.83
N THR A 56 -0.51 -2.15 -3.28
CA THR A 56 0.53 -1.37 -2.58
C THR A 56 0.05 0.05 -2.32
N ASP A 57 0.81 0.83 -1.57
CA ASP A 57 0.65 2.29 -1.59
C ASP A 57 1.06 2.87 -2.97
N ASP A 58 1.13 4.20 -3.05
CA ASP A 58 1.55 4.94 -4.23
C ASP A 58 3.08 4.98 -4.43
N SER A 59 3.86 4.35 -3.54
CA SER A 59 5.30 4.21 -3.70
C SER A 59 5.63 3.04 -4.64
N GLU A 60 6.54 3.28 -5.58
CA GLU A 60 7.06 2.24 -6.47
C GLU A 60 7.96 1.22 -5.74
N SER A 61 8.47 1.54 -4.56
CA SER A 61 9.45 0.70 -3.85
C SER A 61 8.89 -0.67 -3.51
N PHE A 62 7.65 -0.75 -3.01
CA PHE A 62 6.99 -2.02 -2.70
C PHE A 62 6.73 -2.87 -3.95
N TYR A 63 6.20 -2.25 -5.00
CA TYR A 63 5.91 -2.96 -6.24
C TYR A 63 7.17 -3.50 -6.92
N ASN A 64 8.22 -2.68 -7.00
CA ASN A 64 9.48 -3.10 -7.62
C ASN A 64 10.16 -4.22 -6.85
N ALA A 65 10.23 -4.12 -5.53
CA ALA A 65 10.77 -5.17 -4.68
C ALA A 65 9.96 -6.47 -4.80
N TRP A 66 8.63 -6.37 -4.78
CA TRP A 66 7.76 -7.53 -4.99
C TRP A 66 8.01 -8.20 -6.33
N LYS A 67 8.08 -7.43 -7.42
CA LYS A 67 8.32 -7.93 -8.77
C LYS A 67 9.62 -8.71 -8.87
N ILE A 68 10.67 -8.26 -8.19
CA ILE A 68 11.98 -8.92 -8.16
C ILE A 68 11.88 -10.29 -7.45
N VAL A 69 11.17 -10.36 -6.33
CA VAL A 69 11.16 -11.55 -5.47
C VAL A 69 10.08 -12.55 -5.88
N PHE A 70 8.86 -12.10 -6.10
CA PHE A 70 7.68 -12.95 -6.36
C PHE A 70 7.25 -12.95 -7.84
N GLY A 71 7.82 -12.08 -8.68
CA GLY A 71 7.44 -11.92 -10.08
C GLY A 71 6.34 -10.88 -10.30
N ILE A 72 5.94 -10.70 -11.56
CA ILE A 72 4.92 -9.71 -11.96
C ILE A 72 3.53 -10.28 -11.60
N PRO A 73 2.73 -9.60 -10.75
CA PRO A 73 1.36 -9.99 -10.49
C PRO A 73 0.46 -9.72 -11.71
N GLU A 74 -0.63 -10.47 -11.88
CA GLU A 74 -1.59 -10.22 -12.97
C GLU A 74 -2.22 -8.82 -12.87
N LYS A 75 -2.46 -8.35 -11.64
CA LYS A 75 -3.01 -7.02 -11.37
C LYS A 75 -2.25 -6.32 -10.26
N ARG A 76 -1.90 -5.05 -10.50
CA ARG A 76 -1.44 -4.11 -9.48
C ARG A 76 -2.57 -3.14 -9.13
N LEU A 77 -2.90 -3.04 -7.86
CA LEU A 77 -3.86 -2.07 -7.32
C LEU A 77 -3.15 -1.06 -6.43
N LEU A 78 -3.65 0.17 -6.44
CA LEU A 78 -3.31 1.15 -5.42
C LEU A 78 -4.22 0.96 -4.21
N CYS A 79 -3.65 1.11 -3.02
CA CYS A 79 -4.35 1.02 -1.77
C CYS A 79 -5.42 2.10 -1.69
N THR A 80 -6.68 1.67 -1.62
CA THR A 80 -7.86 2.53 -1.57
C THR A 80 -7.76 3.60 -0.49
N TRP A 81 -7.24 3.23 0.69
CA TRP A 81 -7.05 4.18 1.79
C TRP A 81 -6.01 5.27 1.47
N HIS A 82 -4.87 4.89 0.88
CA HIS A 82 -3.83 5.85 0.49
C HIS A 82 -4.33 6.80 -0.60
N VAL A 83 -5.08 6.27 -1.57
CA VAL A 83 -5.72 7.06 -2.62
C VAL A 83 -6.71 8.06 -2.01
N ASP A 84 -7.66 7.63 -1.17
CA ASP A 84 -8.61 8.52 -0.49
C ASP A 84 -7.90 9.60 0.33
N ARG A 85 -6.89 9.22 1.12
CA ARG A 85 -6.09 10.15 1.92
C ARG A 85 -5.38 11.19 1.06
N SER A 86 -4.79 10.77 -0.07
CA SER A 86 -4.11 11.66 -1.01
C SER A 86 -5.09 12.65 -1.64
N TRP A 87 -6.25 12.19 -2.09
CA TRP A 87 -7.32 13.06 -2.61
C TRP A 87 -7.83 14.06 -1.58
N ARG A 88 -8.09 13.64 -0.34
CA ARG A 88 -8.52 14.54 0.73
C ARG A 88 -7.50 15.65 0.99
N ARG A 89 -6.20 15.30 1.02
CA ARG A 89 -5.11 16.26 1.17
C ARG A 89 -5.08 17.25 0.00
N SER A 90 -5.15 16.77 -1.24
CA SER A 90 -5.16 17.61 -2.43
C SER A 90 -6.36 18.57 -2.45
N ILE A 91 -7.57 18.08 -2.13
CA ILE A 91 -8.78 18.92 -2.03
C ILE A 91 -8.65 19.95 -0.90
N SER A 92 -8.02 19.58 0.22
CA SER A 92 -7.82 20.49 1.35
C SER A 92 -6.95 21.71 0.99
N ARG A 93 -6.01 21.53 0.06
CA ARG A 93 -5.09 22.56 -0.45
C ARG A 93 -5.66 23.43 -1.57
N LEU A 94 -6.86 23.13 -2.06
CA LEU A 94 -7.52 23.97 -3.07
C LEU A 94 -8.00 25.28 -2.43
N ASP A 95 -7.59 26.42 -3.03
CA ASP A 95 -8.06 27.76 -2.64
C ASP A 95 -9.52 28.00 -3.04
N ASN A 96 -9.97 27.36 -4.12
CA ASN A 96 -11.33 27.55 -4.64
C ASN A 96 -12.37 26.81 -3.79
N LEU A 97 -13.02 27.54 -2.87
CA LEU A 97 -14.04 27.03 -1.96
C LEU A 97 -15.24 26.39 -2.68
N ARG A 98 -15.64 26.91 -3.84
CA ARG A 98 -16.76 26.37 -4.63
C ARG A 98 -16.43 25.01 -5.25
N LYS A 99 -15.20 24.81 -5.74
CA LYS A 99 -14.72 23.50 -6.19
C LYS A 99 -14.61 22.53 -5.01
N LYS A 100 -14.08 23.01 -3.88
CA LYS A 100 -13.91 22.23 -2.65
C LYS A 100 -15.23 21.69 -2.09
N SER A 101 -16.28 22.52 -2.06
CA SER A 101 -17.62 22.11 -1.58
C SER A 101 -18.28 21.07 -2.48
N LYS A 102 -18.02 21.09 -3.80
CA LYS A 102 -18.52 20.09 -4.75
C LYS A 102 -17.74 18.77 -4.71
N LEU A 103 -16.44 18.80 -4.47
CA LEU A 103 -15.57 17.62 -4.54
C LEU A 103 -15.59 16.76 -3.27
N LYS A 104 -15.69 17.38 -2.08
CA LYS A 104 -15.71 16.64 -0.81
C LYS A 104 -16.83 15.57 -0.73
N PRO A 105 -18.10 15.87 -1.07
CA PRO A 105 -19.17 14.88 -0.99
C PRO A 105 -18.98 13.74 -2.00
N ARG A 106 -18.49 14.06 -3.20
CA ARG A 106 -18.24 13.06 -4.25
C ARG A 106 -17.16 12.08 -3.82
N LEU A 107 -16.05 12.57 -3.26
CA LEU A 107 -14.99 11.72 -2.75
C LEU A 107 -15.50 10.78 -1.66
N SER A 108 -16.31 11.29 -0.72
CA SER A 108 -16.89 10.45 0.34
C SER A 108 -17.85 9.38 -0.15
N ALA A 109 -18.47 9.56 -1.32
CA ALA A 109 -19.35 8.56 -1.92
C ALA A 109 -18.59 7.48 -2.68
N SER A 110 -17.37 7.76 -3.15
CA SER A 110 -16.56 6.82 -3.95
C SER A 110 -15.78 5.79 -3.14
N PHE A 111 -15.63 6.01 -1.83
CA PHE A 111 -14.80 5.18 -0.93
C PHE A 111 -15.60 4.64 0.28
N ARG A 112 -16.92 4.63 0.18
CA ARG A 112 -17.84 3.99 1.14
C ARG A 112 -18.19 2.58 0.70
#